data_AF-A0A545B3X5-F1
#
_entry.id   AF-A0A545B3X5-F1
#
_cell.length_a   1.000
_cell.length_b   1.000
_cell.length_c   1.000
_cell.angle_alpha   90.00
_cell.angle_beta   90.00
_cell.angle_gamma   90.00
#
_symmetry.space_group_name_H-M   'P 1'
#
loop_
_entity.id
_entity.type
_entity.pdbx_description
1 polymer ?
#
loop_
_entity_poly.entity_id
_entity_poly.type
_entity_poly.pdbx_seq_one_letter_code
_entity_poly.pdbx_strand_id
1 'polypeptide(L)'
;MRKKTENKTRELIELLKKEKEFIVSSEINEVLNLSPRKEALIQEIKEYSNDEINLIKNFTEKNQNLLIESLKGIRSAQLRVNAIHKATQGFSSYNSDGKSKFISGTESGIKKRS
;
A
#
# COMPACT_ATOMS: atom_id res chain seq x y z
N MET A 1 -7.84 -1.95 -40.11
CA MET A 1 -6.84 -2.17 -39.04
C MET A 1 -6.89 -1.11 -37.94
N ARG A 2 -7.03 0.20 -38.25
CA ARG A 2 -7.10 1.32 -37.28
C ARG A 2 -8.12 1.15 -36.12
N LYS A 3 -9.34 0.71 -36.43
CA LYS A 3 -10.43 0.53 -35.45
C LYS A 3 -10.10 -0.45 -34.30
N LYS A 4 -9.20 -1.43 -34.55
CA LYS A 4 -8.77 -2.41 -33.54
C LYS A 4 -7.72 -1.81 -32.59
N THR A 5 -6.83 -0.96 -33.11
CA THR A 5 -5.82 -0.25 -32.31
C THR A 5 -6.48 0.77 -31.39
N GLU A 6 -7.42 1.58 -31.92
CA GLU A 6 -8.21 2.54 -31.12
C GLU A 6 -8.96 1.87 -29.96
N ASN A 7 -9.45 0.64 -30.17
CA ASN A 7 -10.14 -0.13 -29.13
C ASN A 7 -9.16 -0.51 -27.99
N LYS A 8 -7.95 -0.96 -28.32
CA LYS A 8 -6.93 -1.33 -27.33
C LYS A 8 -6.40 -0.13 -26.56
N THR A 9 -6.22 1.01 -27.22
CA THR A 9 -5.83 2.26 -26.53
C THR A 9 -6.89 2.65 -25.50
N ARG A 10 -8.17 2.56 -25.86
CA ARG A 10 -9.27 2.80 -24.92
C ARG A 10 -9.25 1.79 -23.77
N GLU A 11 -9.03 0.51 -24.05
CA GLU A 11 -8.92 -0.52 -23.01
C GLU A 11 -7.79 -0.20 -22.02
N LEU A 12 -6.62 0.24 -22.51
CA LEU A 12 -5.51 0.66 -21.66
C LEU A 12 -5.89 1.86 -20.78
N ILE A 13 -6.60 2.85 -21.32
CA ILE A 13 -7.08 4.00 -20.55
C ILE A 13 -8.06 3.56 -19.45
N GLU A 14 -8.98 2.65 -19.75
CA GLU A 14 -9.90 2.12 -18.74
C GLU A 14 -9.17 1.32 -17.65
N LEU A 15 -8.10 0.60 -17.99
CA LEU A 15 -7.23 -0.04 -16.99
C LEU A 15 -6.54 0.98 -16.08
N LEU A 16 -6.06 2.10 -16.63
CA LEU A 16 -5.46 3.17 -15.82
C LEU A 16 -6.50 3.83 -14.91
N LYS A 17 -7.76 3.96 -15.34
CA LYS A 17 -8.85 4.43 -14.46
C LYS A 17 -9.15 3.44 -13.34
N LYS A 18 -9.21 2.15 -13.63
CA LYS A 18 -9.39 1.10 -12.60
C LYS A 18 -8.23 1.06 -11.62
N GLU A 19 -7.01 1.23 -12.09
CA GLU A 19 -5.83 1.32 -11.22
C GLU A 19 -5.98 2.46 -10.21
N LYS A 20 -6.45 3.64 -10.64
CA LYS A 20 -6.76 4.74 -9.70
C LYS A 20 -7.77 4.30 -8.64
N GLU A 21 -8.84 3.64 -9.03
CA GLU A 21 -9.88 3.15 -8.10
C GLU A 21 -9.29 2.21 -7.06
N PHE A 22 -8.48 1.24 -7.48
CA PHE A 22 -7.82 0.31 -6.56
C PHE A 22 -6.79 0.98 -5.65
N ILE A 23 -6.05 1.98 -6.13
CA ILE A 23 -5.12 2.74 -5.28
C ILE A 23 -5.91 3.50 -4.20
N VAL A 24 -7.01 4.17 -4.57
CA VAL A 24 -7.86 4.90 -3.62
C VAL A 24 -8.51 3.95 -2.60
N SER A 25 -8.95 2.76 -3.03
CA SER A 25 -9.54 1.75 -2.12
C SER A 25 -8.50 0.97 -1.32
N SER A 26 -7.20 1.25 -1.50
CA SER A 26 -6.09 0.53 -0.85
C SER A 26 -6.01 -0.96 -1.22
N GLU A 27 -6.56 -1.35 -2.36
CA GLU A 27 -6.50 -2.71 -2.93
C GLU A 27 -5.20 -2.91 -3.72
N ILE A 28 -4.06 -2.85 -3.03
CA ILE A 28 -2.72 -2.89 -3.66
C ILE A 28 -2.48 -4.18 -4.45
N ASN A 29 -3.03 -5.31 -4.00
CA ASN A 29 -2.93 -6.57 -4.73
C ASN A 29 -3.60 -6.50 -6.10
N GLU A 30 -4.75 -5.82 -6.21
CA GLU A 30 -5.44 -5.65 -7.49
C GLU A 30 -4.66 -4.73 -8.42
N VAL A 31 -4.01 -3.68 -7.89
CA VAL A 31 -3.08 -2.85 -8.67
C VAL A 31 -1.96 -3.69 -9.30
N LEU A 32 -1.40 -4.65 -8.57
CA LEU A 32 -0.37 -5.57 -9.09
C LEU A 32 -0.92 -6.51 -10.17
N ASN A 33 -2.16 -7.01 -9.98
CA ASN A 33 -2.83 -7.88 -10.93
C ASN A 33 -3.10 -7.19 -12.29
N LEU A 34 -3.16 -5.85 -12.33
CA LEU A 34 -3.34 -5.10 -13.58
C LEU A 34 -2.06 -5.02 -14.44
N SER A 35 -0.87 -5.19 -13.86
CA SER A 35 0.40 -4.99 -14.58
C SER A 35 0.57 -5.86 -15.83
N PRO A 36 0.35 -7.20 -15.78
CA PRO A 36 0.51 -8.05 -16.96
C PRO A 36 -0.42 -7.64 -18.12
N ARG A 37 -1.65 -7.21 -17.81
CA ARG A 37 -2.60 -6.77 -18.83
C ARG A 37 -2.21 -5.43 -19.45
N LYS A 38 -1.69 -4.49 -18.65
CA LYS A 38 -1.16 -3.21 -19.14
C LYS A 38 0.01 -3.44 -20.09
N GLU A 39 0.97 -4.29 -19.70
CA GLU A 39 2.12 -4.64 -20.53
C GLU A 39 1.70 -5.27 -21.86
N ALA A 40 0.78 -6.23 -21.83
CA ALA A 40 0.25 -6.86 -23.04
C ALA A 40 -0.40 -5.83 -23.98
N LEU A 41 -1.23 -4.93 -23.46
CA LEU A 41 -1.88 -3.90 -24.28
C LEU A 41 -0.86 -2.91 -24.87
N ILE A 42 0.15 -2.50 -24.09
CA ILE A 42 1.21 -1.60 -24.57
C ILE A 42 1.98 -2.25 -25.72
N GLN A 43 2.30 -3.54 -25.63
CA GLN A 43 2.97 -4.29 -26.70
C GLN A 43 2.08 -4.47 -27.94
N GLU A 44 0.78 -4.60 -27.72
CA GLU A 44 -0.20 -4.84 -28.79
C GLU A 44 -0.59 -3.57 -29.56
N ILE A 45 -0.39 -2.39 -28.99
CA ILE A 45 -0.63 -1.10 -29.64
C ILE A 45 0.62 -0.73 -30.45
N LYS A 46 0.50 -0.79 -31.77
CA LYS A 46 1.62 -0.56 -32.69
C LYS A 46 1.89 0.92 -32.97
N GLU A 47 0.86 1.74 -32.91
CA GLU A 47 0.92 3.17 -33.19
C GLU A 47 -0.02 3.87 -32.22
N TYR A 48 0.45 4.98 -31.66
CA TYR A 48 -0.35 5.89 -30.86
C TYR A 48 -0.41 7.23 -31.58
N SER A 49 -1.57 7.88 -31.55
CA SER A 49 -1.64 9.31 -31.86
C SER A 49 -1.01 10.13 -30.72
N ASN A 50 -0.55 11.34 -31.03
CA ASN A 50 0.00 12.25 -30.00
C ASN A 50 -1.03 12.53 -28.89
N ASP A 51 -2.31 12.64 -29.22
CA ASP A 51 -3.38 12.87 -28.25
C ASP A 51 -3.55 11.67 -27.31
N GLU A 52 -3.49 10.45 -27.84
CA GLU A 52 -3.56 9.22 -27.05
C GLU A 52 -2.34 9.07 -26.12
N ILE A 53 -1.13 9.38 -26.61
CA ILE A 53 0.10 9.36 -25.80
C ILE A 53 -0.05 10.35 -24.63
N ASN A 54 -0.45 11.59 -24.92
CA ASN A 54 -0.62 12.62 -23.90
C ASN A 54 -1.67 12.21 -22.86
N LEU A 55 -2.76 11.59 -23.29
CA LEU A 55 -3.81 11.11 -22.41
C LEU A 55 -3.32 9.97 -21.51
N ILE A 56 -2.67 8.95 -22.08
CA ILE A 56 -2.10 7.81 -21.34
C ILE A 56 -1.05 8.30 -20.34
N LYS A 57 -0.19 9.23 -20.75
CA LYS A 57 0.84 9.83 -19.90
C LYS A 57 0.21 10.53 -18.70
N ASN A 58 -0.81 11.34 -18.92
CA ASN A 58 -1.51 12.07 -17.85
C ASN A 58 -2.12 11.11 -16.82
N PHE A 59 -2.79 10.04 -17.27
CA PHE A 59 -3.33 9.03 -16.35
C PHE A 59 -2.23 8.29 -15.59
N THR A 60 -1.17 7.88 -16.28
CA THR A 60 -0.03 7.18 -15.68
C THR A 60 0.65 8.02 -14.60
N GLU A 61 0.96 9.28 -14.90
CA GLU A 61 1.60 10.21 -13.95
C GLU A 61 0.73 10.44 -12.70
N LYS A 62 -0.59 10.61 -12.90
CA LYS A 62 -1.53 10.74 -11.79
C LYS A 62 -1.54 9.49 -10.90
N ASN A 63 -1.61 8.31 -11.49
CA ASN A 63 -1.62 7.05 -10.75
C ASN A 63 -0.31 6.84 -10.00
N GLN A 64 0.83 7.15 -10.63
CA GLN A 64 2.14 7.02 -10.01
C GLN A 64 2.28 7.97 -8.80
N ASN A 65 1.87 9.22 -8.95
CA ASN A 65 1.86 10.18 -7.85
C ASN A 65 0.95 9.72 -6.71
N LEU A 66 -0.26 9.25 -7.04
CA LEU A 66 -1.21 8.75 -6.04
C LEU A 66 -0.65 7.54 -5.27
N LEU A 67 -0.01 6.60 -5.96
CA LEU A 67 0.62 5.44 -5.34
C LEU A 67 1.76 5.84 -4.40
N ILE A 68 2.61 6.79 -4.82
CA ILE A 68 3.71 7.31 -4.00
C ILE A 68 3.17 7.96 -2.71
N GLU A 69 2.15 8.82 -2.83
CA GLU A 69 1.55 9.46 -1.65
C GLU A 69 0.85 8.46 -0.73
N SER A 70 0.18 7.45 -1.30
CA SER A 70 -0.45 6.36 -0.54
C SER A 70 0.59 5.57 0.27
N LEU A 71 1.74 5.26 -0.32
CA LEU A 71 2.86 4.60 0.37
C LEU A 71 3.41 5.43 1.54
N LYS A 72 3.52 6.76 1.37
CA LYS A 72 3.92 7.66 2.46
C LYS A 72 2.91 7.63 3.61
N GLY A 73 1.62 7.60 3.28
CA GLY A 73 0.53 7.46 4.25
C GLY A 73 0.62 6.17 5.07
N ILE A 74 0.79 5.04 4.38
CA ILE A 74 0.95 3.71 5.01
C ILE A 74 2.16 3.68 5.95
N ARG A 75 3.32 4.16 5.49
CA ARG A 75 4.54 4.22 6.33
C ARG A 75 4.33 5.09 7.57
N SER A 76 3.65 6.22 7.42
CA SER A 76 3.34 7.11 8.55
C SER A 76 2.42 6.43 9.56
N ALA A 77 1.43 5.66 9.10
CA ALA A 77 0.57 4.88 9.98
C ALA A 77 1.35 3.77 10.71
N GLN A 78 2.23 3.05 10.01
CA GLN A 78 3.10 2.03 10.60
C GLN A 78 4.00 2.63 11.71
N LEU A 79 4.59 3.80 11.48
CA LEU A 79 5.39 4.50 12.48
C LEU A 79 4.57 4.84 13.73
N ARG A 80 3.32 5.30 13.58
CA ARG A 80 2.43 5.59 14.71
C ARG A 80 2.06 4.33 15.50
N VAL A 81 1.72 3.24 14.82
CA VAL A 81 1.41 1.96 15.47
C VAL A 81 2.62 1.44 16.25
N ASN A 82 3.81 1.51 15.65
CA ASN A 82 5.05 1.10 16.31
C ASN A 82 5.37 1.98 17.54
N ALA A 83 5.12 3.29 17.47
CA ALA A 83 5.31 4.18 18.61
C ALA A 83 4.37 3.85 19.77
N ILE A 84 3.10 3.55 19.47
CA ILE A 84 2.11 3.09 20.48
C ILE A 84 2.57 1.78 21.10
N HIS A 85 2.97 0.80 20.27
CA HIS A 85 3.44 -0.49 20.76
C HIS A 85 4.66 -0.34 21.70
N LYS A 86 5.65 0.47 21.31
CA LYS A 86 6.82 0.77 22.16
C LYS A 86 6.44 1.48 23.46
N ALA A 87 5.49 2.43 23.42
CA ALA A 87 5.01 3.11 24.62
C ALA A 87 4.34 2.13 25.60
N THR A 88 3.54 1.18 25.11
CA THR A 88 2.91 0.16 25.96
C THR A 88 3.92 -0.81 26.60
N GLN A 89 5.01 -1.15 25.90
CA GLN A 89 6.10 -1.97 26.45
C GLN A 89 6.98 -1.18 27.44
N GLY A 90 7.25 0.10 27.17
CA GLY A 90 7.98 1.00 28.07
C GLY A 90 7.21 1.32 29.35
N PHE A 91 5.88 1.40 29.28
CA PHE A 91 5.00 1.55 30.44
C PHE A 91 4.98 0.28 31.31
N SER A 92 5.05 -0.92 30.69
CA SER A 92 5.30 -2.18 31.43
C SER A 92 6.73 -2.30 31.99
N SER A 93 7.69 -1.47 31.56
CA SER A 93 9.09 -1.55 31.99
C SER A 93 9.56 -0.39 32.87
N TYR A 94 8.68 0.54 33.24
CA TYR A 94 8.91 1.51 34.30
C TYR A 94 7.76 1.45 35.31
N ASN A 95 7.79 0.41 36.15
CA ASN A 95 7.14 0.53 37.45
C ASN A 95 7.75 1.76 38.15
N SER A 96 6.92 2.57 38.79
CA SER A 96 7.29 3.79 39.53
C SER A 96 8.27 3.58 40.71
N ASP A 97 8.84 2.37 40.86
CA ASP A 97 9.77 1.96 41.92
C ASP A 97 11.14 1.46 41.40
N GLY A 98 11.45 1.60 40.10
CA GLY A 98 12.81 1.37 39.60
C GLY A 98 13.36 -0.06 39.75
N LYS A 99 12.49 -1.08 39.89
CA LYS A 99 12.89 -2.49 39.90
C LYS A 99 12.25 -3.25 38.76
N SER A 100 13.08 -3.72 37.82
CA SER A 100 12.69 -4.65 36.76
C SER A 100 12.39 -6.01 37.38
N LYS A 101 11.15 -6.49 37.21
CA LYS A 101 10.80 -7.87 37.57
C LYS A 101 10.21 -8.54 36.33
N PHE A 102 10.94 -9.50 35.78
CA PHE A 102 10.48 -10.35 34.70
C PHE A 102 9.44 -11.31 35.27
N ILE A 103 8.17 -11.15 34.88
CA ILE A 103 7.09 -12.03 35.30
C ILE A 103 6.92 -13.08 34.20
N SER A 104 7.73 -14.15 34.26
CA SER A 104 7.44 -15.37 33.51
C SER A 104 6.26 -16.05 34.19
N GLY A 105 5.11 -16.06 33.53
CA GLY A 105 3.92 -16.75 34.01
C GLY A 105 4.13 -18.25 33.98
N THR A 106 4.42 -18.84 35.14
CA THR A 106 3.99 -20.19 35.53
C THR A 106 4.02 -20.30 37.06
N GLU A 107 3.04 -21.03 37.57
CA GLU A 107 2.57 -21.12 38.95
C GLU A 107 3.64 -21.54 39.97
N SER A 108 3.59 -20.92 41.17
CA SER A 108 3.55 -21.60 42.48
C SER A 108 4.25 -20.81 43.59
N GLY A 109 3.55 -20.63 44.70
CA GLY A 109 4.19 -20.38 46.00
C GLY A 109 3.85 -19.06 46.67
N ILE A 110 2.57 -18.86 46.99
CA ILE A 110 2.18 -17.99 48.11
C ILE A 110 2.82 -18.60 49.37
N LYS A 111 3.89 -18.00 49.90
CA LYS A 111 4.37 -18.27 51.27
C LYS A 111 4.14 -17.05 52.16
N LYS A 112 3.49 -17.40 53.25
CA LYS A 112 2.77 -16.63 54.26
C LYS A 112 3.69 -15.72 55.08
N ARG A 113 3.16 -14.57 55.49
CA ARG A 113 3.74 -13.63 56.46
C ARG A 113 3.88 -14.30 57.82
N SER A 114 5.03 -14.12 58.49
CA SER A 114 5.22 -14.07 59.95
C SER A 114 6.53 -13.37 60.22
#